data_AF-A0A261BCH2-F1
#
_entry.id   AF-A0A261BCH2-F1
#
_cell.length_a   1.000
_cell.length_b   1.000
_cell.length_c   1.000
_cell.angle_alpha   90.00
_cell.angle_beta   90.00
_cell.angle_gamma   90.00
#
_symmetry.space_group_name_H-M   'P 1'
#
loop_
_entity.id
_entity.type
_entity.pdbx_description
1 polymer ?
#
loop_
_entity_poly.entity_id
_entity_poly.type
_entity_poly.pdbx_seq_one_letter_code
_entity_poly.pdbx_strand_id
1 'polypeptide(L)'
;MHRAYDPGQTIREKGPNAAARLNLERFSHDSKREMENGVSRSSLVHGTQTNPNSDTWYDTDAFLLDQVKEVLNKLSEGSIDDEIWGKIVIMERCKRVAKAYLRKTTVIIDGSEDEFDGKTLGFNHFDNPTRDDHTKEIRAKVADGVILKMDYQGNIKGMARGPAPIICQGWKEPRNNCISDRLIRLHGKLNHGVTEDEKAYKVFDMRKFKHSLERELHDGTPDARSLLLKTCMRIALVKDGADMNRTPC
;
A
#
# COMPACT_ATOMS: atom_id res chain seq x y z
N MET A 1 50.56 -26.27 -36.46
CA MET A 1 50.32 -27.24 -35.37
C MET A 1 50.78 -26.57 -34.08
N HIS A 2 49.90 -25.92 -33.32
CA HIS A 2 49.11 -26.44 -32.17
C HIS A 2 49.92 -26.73 -30.89
N ARG A 3 49.68 -25.87 -29.87
CA ARG A 3 49.63 -26.10 -28.40
C ARG A 3 50.95 -26.56 -27.71
N ALA A 4 51.24 -26.27 -26.43
CA ALA A 4 50.46 -25.76 -25.30
C ALA A 4 51.38 -25.00 -24.30
N TYR A 5 50.77 -24.14 -23.50
CA TYR A 5 51.30 -23.52 -22.28
C TYR A 5 51.20 -24.53 -21.13
N ASP A 6 52.23 -24.64 -20.29
CA ASP A 6 52.24 -25.46 -19.07
C ASP A 6 52.77 -24.61 -17.89
N PRO A 7 51.91 -24.18 -16.95
CA PRO A 7 52.34 -23.43 -15.77
C PRO A 7 52.32 -24.34 -14.53
N GLY A 8 53.49 -24.80 -14.10
CA GLY A 8 53.67 -25.57 -12.87
C GLY A 8 54.75 -24.99 -11.96
N GLN A 9 54.42 -23.96 -11.17
CA GLN A 9 55.05 -23.71 -9.86
C GLN A 9 54.06 -23.05 -8.90
N THR A 10 53.71 -23.78 -7.85
CA THR A 10 52.79 -23.38 -6.77
C THR A 10 53.54 -22.54 -5.73
N ILE A 11 53.22 -21.25 -5.61
CA ILE A 11 53.61 -20.43 -4.45
C ILE A 11 52.46 -20.47 -3.44
N ARG A 12 52.74 -21.00 -2.24
CA ARG A 12 51.86 -20.95 -1.07
C ARG A 12 51.85 -19.53 -0.51
N GLU A 13 50.74 -18.82 -0.61
CA GLU A 13 50.50 -17.62 0.20
C GLU A 13 49.74 -17.97 1.49
N LYS A 14 50.24 -17.41 2.59
CA LYS A 14 49.83 -17.63 3.98
C LYS A 14 48.48 -16.94 4.25
N GLY A 15 47.55 -17.66 4.87
CA GLY A 15 46.32 -17.07 5.42
C GLY A 15 46.60 -16.10 6.58
N PRO A 16 45.71 -15.13 6.83
CA PRO A 16 45.94 -14.07 7.81
C PRO A 16 45.93 -14.57 9.27
N ASN A 17 46.82 -13.96 10.06
CA ASN A 17 47.10 -14.21 11.47
C ASN A 17 45.86 -14.14 12.38
N ALA A 18 45.83 -15.01 13.41
CA ALA A 18 44.76 -15.15 14.40
C ALA A 18 44.40 -13.86 15.17
N ALA A 19 45.30 -12.88 15.24
CA ALA A 19 45.03 -11.57 15.85
C ALA A 19 44.04 -10.70 15.05
N ALA A 20 43.91 -10.92 13.74
CA ALA A 20 42.94 -10.20 12.90
C ALA A 20 41.50 -10.70 13.06
N ARG A 21 41.31 -11.94 13.55
CA ARG A 21 39.97 -12.52 13.78
C ARG A 21 39.30 -11.97 15.04
N LEU A 22 40.08 -11.69 16.10
CA LEU A 22 39.55 -11.19 17.37
C LEU A 22 39.06 -9.72 17.31
N ASN A 23 39.62 -8.90 16.42
CA ASN A 23 39.14 -7.53 16.20
C ASN A 23 37.89 -7.48 15.29
N LEU A 24 37.70 -8.46 14.40
CA LEU A 24 36.50 -8.51 13.55
C LEU A 24 35.26 -8.97 14.34
N GLU A 25 35.44 -9.84 15.33
CA GLU A 25 34.33 -10.30 16.19
C GLU A 25 33.86 -9.23 17.18
N ARG A 26 34.75 -8.34 17.66
CA ARG A 26 34.33 -7.19 18.50
C ARG A 26 33.59 -6.11 17.72
N PHE A 27 34.03 -5.79 16.50
CA PHE A 27 33.28 -4.89 15.62
C PHE A 27 31.93 -5.48 15.16
N SER A 28 31.84 -6.80 14.99
CA SER A 28 30.58 -7.47 14.66
C SER A 28 29.57 -7.51 15.81
N HIS A 29 30.02 -7.34 17.07
CA HIS A 29 29.13 -7.39 18.24
C HIS A 29 28.60 -6.00 18.66
N ASP A 30 29.35 -4.93 18.39
CA ASP A 30 28.91 -3.55 18.66
C ASP A 30 28.02 -2.97 17.55
N SER A 31 28.16 -3.41 16.30
CA SER A 31 27.24 -3.01 15.21
C SER A 31 25.89 -3.75 15.21
N LYS A 32 25.66 -4.65 16.18
CA LYS A 32 24.39 -5.38 16.33
C LYS A 32 23.44 -4.78 17.37
N ARG A 33 23.75 -3.61 17.95
CA ARG A 33 22.94 -2.99 19.01
C ARG A 33 22.27 -1.65 18.68
N GLU A 34 22.30 -1.18 17.42
CA GLU A 34 21.70 0.12 17.07
C GLU A 34 20.72 0.13 15.89
N MET A 35 20.12 -0.99 15.48
CA MET A 35 19.05 -0.98 14.46
C MET A 35 17.84 -1.87 14.79
N GLU A 36 17.32 -1.75 16.01
CA GLU A 36 15.99 -2.28 16.39
C GLU A 36 14.87 -1.20 16.39
N ASN A 37 15.04 -0.11 15.64
CA ASN A 37 13.96 0.85 15.39
C ASN A 37 13.19 0.56 14.09
N GLY A 38 13.04 -0.73 13.75
CA GLY A 38 12.03 -1.18 12.82
C GLY A 38 10.71 -1.34 13.57
N VAL A 39 9.71 -0.54 13.21
CA VAL A 39 8.30 -0.61 13.64
C VAL A 39 7.91 -2.06 13.98
N SER A 40 7.79 -2.37 15.28
CA SER A 40 7.37 -3.67 15.83
C SER A 40 6.13 -4.19 15.10
N ARG A 41 5.92 -5.52 15.02
CA ARG A 41 4.70 -6.12 14.44
C ARG A 41 3.42 -5.53 15.04
N SER A 42 3.45 -5.10 16.30
CA SER A 42 2.38 -4.40 17.01
C SER A 42 2.12 -2.96 16.55
N SER A 43 2.91 -2.40 15.62
CA SER A 43 2.83 -1.02 15.13
C SER A 43 2.59 -0.92 13.63
N LEU A 44 2.25 -2.03 12.96
CA LEU A 44 1.84 -1.99 11.54
C LEU A 44 0.44 -1.40 11.36
N VAL A 45 -0.42 -1.50 12.37
CA VAL A 45 -1.77 -0.94 12.39
C VAL A 45 -1.95 -0.05 13.61
N HIS A 46 -2.56 1.11 13.38
CA HIS A 46 -2.91 2.06 14.41
C HIS A 46 -4.37 2.46 14.25
N GLY A 47 -5.20 2.18 15.27
CA GLY A 47 -6.47 2.88 15.45
C GLY A 47 -6.17 4.35 15.74
N THR A 48 -6.76 5.27 14.97
CA THR A 48 -6.37 6.69 15.03
C THR A 48 -7.38 7.59 15.74
N GLN A 49 -8.37 6.99 16.42
CA GLN A 49 -9.50 7.66 17.11
C GLN A 49 -9.10 8.47 18.36
N THR A 50 -7.92 9.11 18.39
CA THR A 50 -7.46 9.89 19.56
C THR A 50 -7.95 11.33 19.54
N ASN A 51 -8.33 11.89 18.39
CA ASN A 51 -8.88 13.25 18.27
C ASN A 51 -9.97 13.34 17.18
N PRO A 52 -11.26 13.55 17.54
CA PRO A 52 -12.39 13.54 16.61
C PRO A 52 -12.34 14.61 15.51
N ASN A 53 -11.64 15.73 15.74
CA ASN A 53 -11.60 16.86 14.81
C ASN A 53 -10.41 16.79 13.84
N SER A 54 -9.32 16.09 14.17
CA SER A 54 -8.14 16.00 13.28
C SER A 54 -8.26 14.91 12.24
N ASP A 55 -9.17 13.95 12.44
CA ASP A 55 -9.29 12.74 11.62
C ASP A 55 -10.53 12.78 10.69
N THR A 56 -11.00 13.98 10.33
CA THR A 56 -12.16 14.19 9.46
C THR A 56 -11.81 15.07 8.24
N TRP A 57 -12.18 14.62 7.04
CA TRP A 57 -11.97 15.36 5.79
C TRP A 57 -13.24 15.39 4.91
N TYR A 58 -13.61 16.57 4.44
CA TYR A 58 -14.76 16.76 3.55
C TYR A 58 -14.36 16.93 2.08
N ASP A 59 -13.09 17.22 1.81
CA ASP A 59 -12.52 17.31 0.48
C ASP A 59 -11.60 16.12 0.21
N THR A 60 -11.77 15.49 -0.95
CA THR A 60 -10.99 14.30 -1.33
C THR A 60 -9.53 14.65 -1.53
N ASP A 61 -9.25 15.72 -2.25
CA ASP A 61 -7.89 16.10 -2.59
C ASP A 61 -7.10 16.49 -1.35
N ALA A 62 -7.71 17.25 -0.44
CA ALA A 62 -7.12 17.61 0.85
C ALA A 62 -6.76 16.36 1.67
N PHE A 63 -7.69 15.40 1.77
CA PHE A 63 -7.42 14.13 2.43
C PHE A 63 -6.22 13.39 1.81
N LEU A 64 -6.24 13.19 0.50
CA LEU A 64 -5.19 12.45 -0.21
C LEU A 64 -3.82 13.13 -0.07
N LEU A 65 -3.78 14.47 -0.17
CA LEU A 65 -2.54 15.23 0.02
C LEU A 65 -2.02 15.15 1.45
N ASP A 66 -2.89 15.16 2.46
CA ASP A 66 -2.46 14.97 3.85
C ASP A 66 -1.89 13.57 4.07
N GLN A 67 -2.47 12.53 3.45
CA GLN A 67 -1.90 11.18 3.52
C GLN A 67 -0.55 11.09 2.83
N VAL A 68 -0.39 11.73 1.67
CA VAL A 68 0.89 11.81 0.95
C VAL A 68 1.93 12.56 1.78
N LYS A 69 1.59 13.72 2.34
CA LYS A 69 2.49 14.49 3.22
C LYS A 69 2.94 13.66 4.42
N GLU A 70 2.03 12.92 5.07
CA GLU A 70 2.39 12.04 6.18
C GLU A 70 3.43 10.99 5.75
N VAL A 71 3.26 10.39 4.56
CA VAL A 71 4.21 9.40 4.03
C VAL A 71 5.54 10.04 3.66
N LEU A 72 5.55 11.19 2.98
CA LEU A 72 6.76 11.91 2.59
C LEU A 72 7.58 12.37 3.79
N ASN A 73 6.94 12.89 4.84
CA ASN A 73 7.62 13.29 6.08
C ASN A 73 8.31 12.09 6.72
N LYS A 74 7.59 10.97 6.87
CA LYS A 74 8.17 9.74 7.45
C LYS A 74 9.30 9.15 6.60
N LEU A 75 9.19 9.21 5.27
CA LEU A 75 10.28 8.84 4.37
C LEU A 75 11.51 9.73 4.59
N SER A 76 11.32 11.05 4.70
CA SER A 76 12.43 11.98 4.94
C SER A 76 13.10 11.80 6.31
N GLU A 77 12.34 11.34 7.30
CA GLU A 77 12.82 11.00 8.64
C GLU A 77 13.46 9.60 8.72
N GLY A 78 13.41 8.80 7.64
CA GLY A 78 13.88 7.41 7.64
C GLY A 78 13.04 6.48 8.52
N SER A 79 11.79 6.84 8.83
CA SER A 79 10.90 6.10 9.73
C SER A 79 9.97 5.11 9.00
N ILE A 80 10.14 4.94 7.68
CA ILE A 80 9.50 3.89 6.89
C ILE A 80 10.55 2.87 6.48
N ASP A 81 10.25 1.60 6.75
CA ASP A 81 11.06 0.46 6.36
C ASP A 81 10.95 0.19 4.84
N ASP A 82 12.07 -0.12 4.19
CA ASP A 82 12.15 -0.35 2.73
C ASP A 82 11.25 -1.49 2.21
N GLU A 83 10.85 -2.44 3.08
CA GLU A 83 9.92 -3.50 2.71
C GLU A 83 8.45 -3.02 2.62
N ILE A 84 8.14 -1.81 3.10
CA ILE A 84 6.80 -1.24 3.04
C ILE A 84 6.56 -0.68 1.64
N TRP A 85 5.63 -1.30 0.91
CA TRP A 85 5.28 -0.88 -0.45
C TRP A 85 4.04 0.03 -0.50
N GLY A 86 3.25 0.07 0.58
CA GLY A 86 2.00 0.82 0.59
C GLY A 86 1.47 1.12 1.99
N LYS A 87 0.54 2.08 2.04
CA LYS A 87 -0.24 2.45 3.22
C LYS A 87 -1.72 2.35 2.88
N ILE A 88 -2.49 1.68 3.72
CA ILE A 88 -3.95 1.69 3.69
C ILE A 88 -4.46 2.63 4.78
N VAL A 89 -5.49 3.39 4.44
CA VAL A 89 -6.24 4.20 5.39
C VAL A 89 -7.69 3.75 5.32
N ILE A 90 -8.22 3.30 6.45
CA ILE A 90 -9.60 2.83 6.57
C ILE A 90 -10.45 4.03 6.94
N MET A 91 -11.49 4.27 6.14
CA MET A 91 -12.39 5.40 6.29
C MET A 91 -13.81 4.90 6.58
N GLU A 92 -14.51 5.60 7.45
CA GLU A 92 -15.96 5.57 7.51
C GLU A 92 -16.47 6.97 7.21
N ARG A 93 -17.12 7.13 6.06
CA ARG A 93 -17.46 8.45 5.53
C ARG A 93 -16.22 9.34 5.41
N CYS A 94 -16.30 10.54 5.95
CA CYS A 94 -15.22 11.51 6.02
C CYS A 94 -14.20 11.22 7.14
N LYS A 95 -14.36 10.16 7.94
CA LYS A 95 -13.53 9.91 9.13
C LYS A 95 -12.56 8.77 8.93
N ARG A 96 -11.30 8.99 9.31
CA ARG A 96 -10.31 7.91 9.40
C ARG A 96 -10.53 7.12 10.68
N VAL A 97 -10.66 5.80 10.56
CA VAL A 97 -10.80 4.90 11.72
C VAL A 97 -9.50 4.15 12.01
N ALA A 98 -8.70 3.87 10.97
CA ALA A 98 -7.43 3.18 11.11
C ALA A 98 -6.47 3.46 9.95
N LYS A 99 -5.21 3.09 10.14
CA LYS A 99 -4.21 3.00 9.07
C LYS A 99 -3.34 1.77 9.25
N ALA A 100 -2.89 1.19 8.13
CA ALA A 100 -2.02 0.03 8.07
C ALA A 100 -0.87 0.26 7.08
N TYR A 101 0.33 -0.22 7.41
CA TYR A 101 1.45 -0.31 6.45
C TYR A 101 1.60 -1.72 5.92
N LEU A 102 1.81 -1.83 4.60
CA LEU A 102 1.79 -3.09 3.87
C LEU A 102 3.21 -3.54 3.54
N ARG A 103 3.60 -4.70 4.07
CA ARG A 103 4.85 -5.41 3.68
C ARG A 103 4.56 -6.56 2.74
N LYS A 104 3.50 -7.34 3.02
CA LYS A 104 3.08 -8.44 2.14
C LYS A 104 2.47 -7.86 0.87
N THR A 105 2.82 -8.42 -0.28
CA THR A 105 2.33 -7.96 -1.60
C THR A 105 0.85 -8.20 -1.80
N THR A 106 0.23 -9.05 -0.96
CA THR A 106 -1.21 -9.30 -0.94
C THR A 106 -1.77 -8.82 0.38
N VAL A 107 -2.88 -8.08 0.30
CA VAL A 107 -3.69 -7.67 1.44
C VAL A 107 -5.16 -8.00 1.16
N ILE A 108 -5.85 -8.49 2.18
CA ILE A 108 -7.27 -8.80 2.16
C ILE A 108 -7.94 -7.84 3.15
N ILE A 109 -9.03 -7.22 2.71
CA ILE A 109 -9.89 -6.40 3.56
C ILE A 109 -11.27 -7.03 3.49
N ASP A 110 -11.73 -7.60 4.61
CA ASP A 110 -13.01 -8.28 4.71
C ASP A 110 -13.88 -7.68 5.83
N GLY A 111 -15.09 -8.22 6.01
CA GLY A 111 -16.05 -7.78 7.02
C GLY A 111 -15.88 -8.44 8.39
N SER A 112 -14.76 -9.13 8.66
CA SER A 112 -14.51 -9.74 9.97
C SER A 112 -14.17 -8.69 11.04
N GLU A 113 -14.18 -9.12 12.30
CA GLU A 113 -13.70 -8.36 13.45
C GLU A 113 -12.25 -8.73 13.83
N ASP A 114 -11.57 -9.50 12.96
CA ASP A 114 -10.20 -9.95 13.20
C ASP A 114 -9.21 -8.78 13.13
N GLU A 115 -8.24 -8.80 14.04
CA GLU A 115 -7.09 -7.89 14.01
C GLU A 115 -6.26 -8.05 12.74
N PHE A 116 -5.52 -7.00 12.37
CA PHE A 116 -4.64 -7.08 11.22
C PHE A 116 -3.45 -8.00 11.47
N ASP A 117 -3.38 -9.11 10.73
CA ASP A 117 -2.31 -10.11 10.87
C ASP A 117 -1.06 -9.82 9.99
N GLY A 118 -1.06 -8.69 9.27
CA GLY A 118 -0.05 -8.34 8.26
C GLY A 118 -0.44 -8.67 6.81
N LYS A 119 -1.55 -9.40 6.61
CA LYS A 119 -2.12 -9.80 5.32
C LYS A 119 -3.64 -9.57 5.26
N THR A 120 -4.38 -9.92 6.29
CA THR A 120 -5.84 -9.82 6.36
C THR A 120 -6.21 -8.78 7.41
N LEU A 121 -7.10 -7.85 7.05
CA LEU A 121 -7.61 -6.79 7.90
C LEU A 121 -9.14 -6.92 7.98
N GLY A 122 -9.65 -7.17 9.19
CA GLY A 122 -11.09 -7.11 9.46
C GLY A 122 -11.57 -5.67 9.52
N PHE A 123 -12.37 -5.24 8.53
CA PHE A 123 -12.93 -3.89 8.48
C PHE A 123 -13.83 -3.60 9.69
N ASN A 124 -14.47 -4.65 10.23
CA ASN A 124 -15.38 -4.54 11.36
C ASN A 124 -14.67 -4.42 12.71
N HIS A 125 -13.36 -4.70 12.77
CA HIS A 125 -12.54 -4.60 13.97
C HIS A 125 -12.45 -3.17 14.55
N PHE A 126 -12.44 -2.15 13.69
CA PHE A 126 -12.18 -0.77 14.12
C PHE A 126 -13.43 -0.07 14.63
N ASP A 127 -13.32 0.58 15.78
CA ASP A 127 -14.39 1.39 16.35
C ASP A 127 -14.52 2.78 15.72
N ASN A 128 -15.73 3.34 15.81
CA ASN A 128 -16.05 4.72 15.50
C ASN A 128 -17.18 5.23 16.41
N PRO A 129 -16.87 6.08 17.41
CA PRO A 129 -17.86 6.61 18.35
C PRO A 129 -18.98 7.43 17.70
N THR A 130 -18.77 7.91 16.46
CA THR A 130 -19.73 8.73 15.73
C THR A 130 -20.40 7.98 14.57
N ARG A 131 -20.35 6.64 14.58
CA ARG A 131 -20.94 5.79 13.55
C ARG A 131 -22.46 5.83 13.58
N ASP A 132 -23.07 6.26 12.48
CA ASP A 132 -24.52 6.20 12.29
C ASP A 132 -25.03 4.82 11.90
N ASP A 133 -26.34 4.62 12.05
CA ASP A 133 -26.99 3.33 11.80
C ASP A 133 -26.93 2.89 10.34
N HIS A 134 -26.97 3.85 9.39
CA HIS A 134 -26.78 3.53 7.98
C HIS A 134 -25.40 2.91 7.72
N THR A 135 -24.36 3.47 8.32
CA THR A 135 -22.99 2.95 8.20
C THR A 135 -22.88 1.58 8.87
N LYS A 136 -23.51 1.36 10.03
CA LYS A 136 -23.57 0.03 10.68
C LYS A 136 -24.20 -1.03 9.76
N GLU A 137 -25.33 -0.71 9.13
CA GLU A 137 -26.00 -1.63 8.19
C GLU A 137 -25.16 -1.97 6.96
N ILE A 138 -24.39 -1.01 6.45
CA ILE A 138 -23.53 -1.19 5.27
C ILE A 138 -22.28 -2.01 5.64
N ARG A 139 -21.66 -1.73 6.78
CA ARG A 139 -20.52 -2.48 7.34
C ARG A 139 -20.82 -3.98 7.50
N ALA A 140 -22.02 -4.30 7.97
CA ALA A 140 -22.46 -5.69 8.11
C ALA A 140 -22.54 -6.46 6.77
N LYS A 141 -22.53 -5.76 5.62
CA LYS A 141 -22.64 -6.34 4.28
C LYS A 141 -21.30 -6.51 3.57
N VAL A 142 -20.18 -6.09 4.16
CA VAL A 142 -18.84 -6.21 3.54
C VAL A 142 -18.50 -7.68 3.27
N ALA A 143 -18.86 -8.58 4.18
CA ALA A 143 -18.69 -10.03 4.06
C ALA A 143 -17.25 -10.41 3.63
N ASP A 144 -17.06 -11.05 2.48
CA ASP A 144 -15.73 -11.48 2.01
C ASP A 144 -14.82 -10.32 1.55
N GLY A 145 -15.40 -9.14 1.29
CA GLY A 145 -14.69 -7.93 0.92
C GLY A 145 -13.85 -8.04 -0.36
N VAL A 146 -12.60 -7.57 -0.28
CA VAL A 146 -11.70 -7.37 -1.42
C VAL A 146 -10.30 -7.91 -1.15
N ILE A 147 -9.66 -8.44 -2.18
CA ILE A 147 -8.22 -8.73 -2.18
C ILE A 147 -7.50 -7.73 -3.09
N LEU A 148 -6.43 -7.15 -2.58
CA LEU A 148 -5.52 -6.28 -3.32
C LEU A 148 -4.14 -6.94 -3.38
N LYS A 149 -3.54 -6.95 -4.56
CA LYS A 149 -2.26 -7.62 -4.82
C LYS A 149 -1.36 -6.76 -5.70
N MET A 150 -0.18 -6.41 -5.19
CA MET A 150 0.88 -5.80 -5.98
C MET A 150 1.59 -6.89 -6.81
N ASP A 151 1.80 -6.63 -8.09
CA ASP A 151 2.64 -7.47 -8.95
C ASP A 151 4.08 -6.93 -9.08
N TYR A 152 4.96 -7.72 -9.70
CA TYR A 152 6.38 -7.39 -9.86
C TYR A 152 6.63 -6.14 -10.74
N GLN A 153 5.62 -5.67 -11.48
CA GLN A 153 5.72 -4.46 -12.29
C GLN A 153 5.25 -3.22 -11.51
N GLY A 154 4.78 -3.39 -10.26
CA GLY A 154 4.19 -2.35 -9.44
C GLY A 154 2.73 -2.05 -9.79
N ASN A 155 2.06 -2.86 -10.63
CA ASN A 155 0.61 -2.72 -10.74
C ASN A 155 -0.03 -3.22 -9.45
N ILE A 156 -1.16 -2.62 -9.08
CA ILE A 156 -2.00 -3.13 -8.00
C ILE A 156 -3.27 -3.67 -8.62
N LYS A 157 -3.51 -4.95 -8.41
CA LYS A 157 -4.68 -5.68 -8.85
C LYS A 157 -5.69 -5.78 -7.71
N GLY A 158 -6.96 -5.59 -8.01
CA GLY A 158 -8.07 -5.77 -7.07
C GLY A 158 -9.07 -6.80 -7.60
N MET A 159 -9.64 -7.57 -6.69
CA MET A 159 -10.71 -8.53 -6.98
C MET A 159 -11.70 -8.56 -5.81
N ALA A 160 -13.00 -8.50 -6.09
CA ALA A 160 -14.02 -8.73 -5.08
C ALA A 160 -14.01 -10.21 -4.71
N ARG A 161 -14.11 -10.53 -3.41
CA ARG A 161 -14.10 -11.93 -2.95
C ARG A 161 -15.48 -12.55 -2.80
N GLY A 162 -16.52 -11.72 -2.78
CA GLY A 162 -17.90 -12.15 -2.59
C GLY A 162 -18.90 -11.37 -3.44
N PRO A 163 -20.21 -11.57 -3.20
CA PRO A 163 -21.27 -10.92 -3.96
C PRO A 163 -21.44 -9.43 -3.60
N ALA A 164 -20.91 -9.00 -2.46
CA ALA A 164 -20.93 -7.60 -2.03
C ALA A 164 -20.26 -6.70 -3.09
N PRO A 165 -20.90 -5.58 -3.50
CA PRO A 165 -20.29 -4.69 -4.48
C PRO A 165 -18.98 -4.09 -3.97
N ILE A 166 -17.94 -4.09 -4.80
CA ILE A 166 -16.67 -3.41 -4.53
C ILE A 166 -16.38 -2.46 -5.69
N ILE A 167 -16.12 -1.19 -5.41
CA ILE A 167 -16.01 -0.15 -6.42
C ILE A 167 -14.68 0.59 -6.26
N CYS A 168 -13.83 0.56 -7.29
CA CYS A 168 -12.68 1.44 -7.39
C CYS A 168 -13.12 2.84 -7.80
N GLN A 169 -13.03 3.80 -6.87
CA GLN A 169 -13.51 5.17 -7.06
C GLN A 169 -12.54 5.97 -7.94
N GLY A 170 -13.03 7.10 -8.50
CA GLY A 170 -12.27 7.95 -9.41
C GLY A 170 -12.35 7.53 -10.89
N TRP A 171 -13.03 6.42 -11.20
CA TRP A 171 -13.21 5.94 -12.58
C TRP A 171 -13.88 6.97 -13.52
N LYS A 172 -14.66 7.92 -12.98
CA LYS A 172 -15.28 9.03 -13.73
C LYS A 172 -14.29 10.10 -14.19
N GLU A 173 -13.13 10.18 -13.56
CA GLU A 173 -12.08 11.17 -13.82
C GLU A 173 -10.75 10.46 -14.15
N PRO A 174 -10.68 9.68 -15.25
CA PRO A 174 -9.53 8.83 -15.54
C PRO A 174 -8.24 9.60 -15.79
N ARG A 175 -8.32 10.92 -16.01
CA ARG A 175 -7.15 11.81 -16.11
C ARG A 175 -6.49 12.08 -14.76
N ASN A 176 -7.20 11.90 -13.64
CA ASN A 176 -6.73 12.24 -12.28
C ASN A 176 -6.16 11.03 -11.54
N ASN A 177 -6.21 9.83 -12.12
CA ASN A 177 -5.72 8.59 -11.50
C ASN A 177 -4.99 7.70 -12.50
N CYS A 178 -4.64 6.48 -12.06
CA CYS A 178 -3.97 5.47 -12.86
C CYS A 178 -4.79 4.18 -12.99
N ILE A 179 -6.12 4.26 -12.96
CA ILE A 179 -7.01 3.10 -13.13
C ILE A 179 -6.92 2.58 -14.56
N SER A 180 -6.92 1.26 -14.74
CA SER A 180 -6.87 0.66 -16.09
C SER A 180 -8.15 0.91 -16.91
N ASP A 181 -8.01 1.00 -18.24
CA ASP A 181 -9.14 1.24 -19.13
C ASP A 181 -10.22 0.15 -19.05
N ARG A 182 -9.80 -1.10 -18.76
CA ARG A 182 -10.73 -2.21 -18.52
C ARG A 182 -11.63 -1.92 -17.34
N LEU A 183 -11.07 -1.42 -16.23
CA LEU A 183 -11.84 -1.15 -15.02
C LEU A 183 -12.69 0.13 -15.14
N ILE A 184 -12.21 1.14 -15.88
CA ILE A 184 -13.00 2.34 -16.22
C ILE A 184 -14.26 1.96 -17.00
N ARG A 185 -14.15 1.08 -18.02
CA ARG A 185 -15.31 0.58 -18.78
C ARG A 185 -16.31 -0.21 -17.93
N LEU A 186 -15.88 -0.73 -16.79
CA LEU A 186 -16.74 -1.42 -15.82
C LEU A 186 -17.26 -0.46 -14.73
N HIS A 187 -17.11 0.85 -14.93
CA HIS A 187 -17.51 1.87 -13.97
C HIS A 187 -16.91 1.63 -12.58
N GLY A 188 -15.64 1.21 -12.53
CA GLY A 188 -14.91 0.93 -11.30
C GLY A 188 -15.29 -0.39 -10.61
N LYS A 189 -16.30 -1.12 -11.08
CA LYS A 189 -16.80 -2.32 -10.41
C LYS A 189 -15.80 -3.47 -10.51
N LEU A 190 -15.42 -4.01 -9.35
CA LEU A 190 -14.70 -5.27 -9.25
C LEU A 190 -15.71 -6.41 -9.14
N ASN A 191 -15.43 -7.51 -9.83
CA ASN A 191 -16.28 -8.70 -9.84
C ASN A 191 -15.60 -9.85 -9.09
N HIS A 192 -16.38 -10.72 -8.46
CA HIS A 192 -15.90 -11.98 -7.90
C HIS A 192 -15.79 -13.03 -9.01
N GLY A 193 -14.64 -13.70 -9.09
CA GLY A 193 -14.33 -14.73 -10.08
C GLY A 193 -14.36 -16.13 -9.49
N VAL A 194 -14.37 -17.14 -10.36
CA VAL A 194 -14.13 -18.54 -9.96
C VAL A 194 -12.63 -18.74 -9.69
N THR A 195 -11.77 -17.99 -10.40
CA THR A 195 -10.31 -17.98 -10.21
C THR A 195 -9.77 -16.56 -10.02
N GLU A 196 -8.62 -16.41 -9.34
CA GLU A 196 -7.98 -15.10 -9.10
C GLU A 196 -7.60 -14.39 -10.41
N ASP A 197 -7.15 -15.13 -11.42
CA ASP A 197 -6.59 -14.55 -12.65
C ASP A 197 -7.67 -14.02 -13.62
N GLU A 198 -8.85 -14.64 -13.66
CA GLU A 198 -9.91 -14.28 -14.61
C GLU A 198 -10.54 -12.92 -14.30
N LYS A 199 -10.59 -12.53 -13.01
CA LYS A 199 -11.28 -11.32 -12.54
C LYS A 199 -10.43 -10.40 -11.66
N ALA A 200 -9.10 -10.51 -11.73
CA ALA A 200 -8.22 -9.48 -11.21
C ALA A 200 -8.18 -8.25 -12.16
N TYR A 201 -8.52 -7.08 -11.63
CA TYR A 201 -8.50 -5.81 -12.36
C TYR A 201 -7.39 -4.91 -11.86
N LYS A 202 -6.66 -4.23 -12.75
CA LYS A 202 -5.68 -3.23 -12.35
C LYS A 202 -6.41 -1.98 -11.83
N VAL A 203 -6.48 -1.87 -10.50
CA VAL A 203 -6.95 -0.67 -9.77
C VAL A 203 -5.88 0.42 -9.81
N PHE A 204 -4.61 0.04 -10.00
CA PHE A 204 -3.51 0.92 -10.35
C PHE A 204 -2.64 0.30 -11.44
N ASP A 205 -2.52 1.01 -12.56
CA ASP A 205 -1.69 0.63 -13.72
C ASP A 205 -0.39 1.45 -13.69
N MET A 206 0.70 0.79 -13.32
CA MET A 206 2.02 1.42 -13.19
C MET A 206 2.50 2.03 -14.52
N ARG A 207 2.10 1.45 -15.66
CA ARG A 207 2.46 2.01 -16.97
C ARG A 207 1.78 3.36 -17.20
N LYS A 208 0.52 3.53 -16.77
CA LYS A 208 -0.17 4.83 -16.85
C LYS A 208 0.47 5.86 -15.93
N PHE A 209 0.94 5.43 -14.75
CA PHE A 209 1.67 6.30 -13.84
C PHE A 209 2.99 6.76 -14.45
N LYS A 210 3.83 5.82 -14.94
CA LYS A 210 5.09 6.13 -15.63
C LYS A 210 4.91 7.09 -16.80
N HIS A 211 3.89 6.88 -17.62
CA HIS A 211 3.57 7.80 -18.71
C HIS A 211 3.14 9.19 -18.22
N SER A 212 2.40 9.28 -17.10
CA SER A 212 2.05 10.58 -16.51
C SER A 212 3.30 11.29 -15.96
N LEU A 213 4.21 10.56 -15.32
CA LEU A 213 5.48 11.07 -14.83
C LEU A 213 6.36 11.59 -15.97
N GLU A 214 6.51 10.80 -17.03
CA GLU A 214 7.27 11.21 -18.22
C GLU A 214 6.70 12.48 -18.85
N ARG A 215 5.38 12.57 -19.02
CA ARG A 215 4.75 13.78 -19.55
C ARG A 215 5.02 14.99 -18.68
N GLU A 216 4.89 14.86 -17.37
CA GLU A 216 5.10 15.96 -16.42
C GLU A 216 6.55 16.47 -16.43
N LEU A 217 7.52 15.55 -16.55
CA LEU A 217 8.95 15.90 -16.60
C LEU A 217 9.33 16.68 -17.86
N HIS A 218 8.54 16.57 -18.94
CA HIS A 218 8.74 17.31 -20.19
C HIS A 218 7.85 18.54 -20.30
N ASP A 219 6.99 18.81 -19.31
CA ASP A 219 6.17 20.01 -19.27
C ASP A 219 7.02 21.23 -18.85
N GLY A 220 6.75 22.39 -19.43
CA GLY A 220 7.41 23.64 -19.06
C GLY A 220 6.99 24.15 -17.67
N THR A 221 5.87 23.64 -17.14
CA THR A 221 5.36 23.96 -15.81
C THR A 221 4.93 22.68 -15.06
N PRO A 222 5.88 21.88 -14.56
CA PRO A 222 5.55 20.61 -13.89
C PRO A 222 4.69 20.80 -12.63
N ASP A 223 3.61 20.03 -12.53
CA ASP A 223 2.70 19.93 -11.39
C ASP A 223 2.96 18.64 -10.59
N ALA A 224 3.86 18.75 -9.63
CA ALA A 224 4.15 17.66 -8.70
C ALA A 224 2.91 17.25 -7.87
N ARG A 225 1.98 18.17 -7.58
CA ARG A 225 0.77 17.89 -6.78
C ARG A 225 -0.11 16.88 -7.52
N SER A 226 -0.33 17.08 -8.82
CA SER A 226 -1.11 16.17 -9.67
C SER A 226 -0.49 14.77 -9.72
N LEU A 227 0.84 14.66 -9.85
CA LEU A 227 1.53 13.37 -9.83
C LEU A 227 1.40 12.66 -8.48
N LEU A 228 1.55 13.38 -7.37
CA LEU A 228 1.41 12.82 -6.03
C LEU A 228 0.00 12.27 -5.79
N LEU A 229 -1.04 12.99 -6.20
CA LEU A 229 -2.43 12.52 -6.10
C LEU A 229 -2.67 11.22 -6.87
N LYS A 230 -2.00 11.04 -8.02
CA LYS A 230 -2.10 9.80 -8.82
C LYS A 230 -1.55 8.57 -8.12
N THR A 231 -0.70 8.71 -7.10
CA THR A 231 -0.18 7.58 -6.30
C THR A 231 -1.23 6.98 -5.37
N CYS A 232 -2.33 7.70 -5.14
CA CYS A 232 -3.42 7.27 -4.28
C CYS A 232 -4.52 6.54 -5.07
N MET A 233 -5.10 5.52 -4.46
CA MET A 233 -6.33 4.88 -4.96
C MET A 233 -7.36 4.76 -3.84
N ARG A 234 -8.63 4.70 -4.24
CA ARG A 234 -9.75 4.57 -3.31
C ARG A 234 -10.66 3.42 -3.75
N ILE A 235 -11.07 2.62 -2.77
CA ILE A 235 -11.98 1.48 -2.96
C ILE A 235 -13.14 1.68 -1.98
N ALA A 236 -14.36 1.69 -2.48
CA ALA A 236 -15.57 1.68 -1.68
C ALA A 236 -16.07 0.24 -1.50
N LEU A 237 -16.47 -0.10 -0.29
CA LEU A 237 -17.02 -1.39 0.08
C LEU A 237 -18.55 -1.30 0.17
N VAL A 238 -19.25 -2.19 -0.51
CA VAL A 238 -20.72 -2.32 -0.58
C VAL A 238 -21.42 -1.16 -1.30
N LYS A 239 -21.10 0.09 -1.00
CA LYS A 239 -21.79 1.27 -1.51
C LYS A 239 -20.83 2.42 -1.82
N ASP A 240 -20.82 2.84 -3.08
CA ASP A 240 -20.13 4.05 -3.55
C ASP A 240 -21.04 5.28 -3.38
N GLY A 241 -20.55 6.30 -2.67
CA GLY A 241 -21.23 7.58 -2.51
C GLY A 241 -20.89 8.56 -3.63
N ALA A 242 -21.59 9.70 -3.68
CA ALA A 242 -21.19 10.79 -4.59
C ALA A 242 -19.89 11.47 -4.15
N ASP A 243 -19.56 11.37 -2.86
CA ASP A 243 -18.41 11.98 -2.20
C ASP A 243 -17.98 11.11 -1.00
N MET A 244 -16.91 11.51 -0.31
CA MET A 244 -16.40 10.79 0.85
C MET A 244 -17.42 10.73 2.00
N ASN A 245 -18.18 11.80 2.25
CA ASN A 245 -19.16 11.84 3.34
C ASN A 245 -20.34 10.86 3.09
N ARG A 246 -20.66 10.63 1.82
CA ARG A 246 -21.73 9.72 1.39
C ARG A 246 -21.28 8.29 1.14
N THR A 247 -19.98 8.00 1.17
CA THR A 247 -19.41 6.65 1.03
C THR A 247 -19.24 6.05 2.43
N PRO A 248 -20.04 5.05 2.84
CA PRO A 248 -20.00 4.58 4.22
C PRO A 248 -18.72 3.82 4.58
N CYS A 249 -18.14 3.09 3.62
CA CYS A 249 -17.02 2.15 3.81
C CYS A 249 -16.09 2.12 2.60
#